data_AF-A0A9E2BDY9-F1
#
_entry.id   AF-A0A9E2BDY9-F1
#
_cell.length_a   1.000
_cell.length_b   1.000
_cell.length_c   1.000
_cell.angle_alpha   90.00
_cell.angle_beta   90.00
_cell.angle_gamma   90.00
#
_symmetry.space_group_name_H-M   'P 1'
#
loop_
_entity.id
_entity.type
_entity.pdbx_description
1 polymer ?
#
loop_
_entity_poly.entity_id
_entity_poly.type
_entity_poly.pdbx_seq_one_letter_code
_entity_poly.pdbx_strand_id
1 'polypeptide(L)'
;QPMSRYFTLLFNMDLRYGKAFGDTTAVPPYKNYFGGGPNTVRGFRENTLGPRDTFGNPYGGNILAVGQAELILPIPQSWASRSRFSLFFDAGNVYSDDGVVFYDTTCVTNSELTCNESNEITYRYSDQDLRMSYGAAVQWLAPMGLFRFSYAFPLNADSFGGGRFGDVTERFQFSIGGAF
;
A
#
# COMPACT_ATOMS: atom_id res chain seq x y z
N GLN A 1 0.84 19.99 -10.91
CA GLN A 1 1.15 21.07 -11.88
C GLN A 1 0.09 21.03 -12.98
N PRO A 2 -0.56 22.15 -13.35
CA PRO A 2 -1.46 22.17 -14.50
C PRO A 2 -0.64 21.93 -15.78
N MET A 3 -0.88 20.79 -16.45
CA MET A 3 -0.16 20.42 -17.68
C MET A 3 -0.77 21.10 -18.92
N SER A 4 -2.04 21.54 -18.82
CA SER A 4 -2.80 22.30 -19.83
C SER A 4 -3.94 23.08 -19.14
N ARG A 5 -4.60 24.01 -19.84
CA ARG A 5 -5.82 24.71 -19.35
C ARG A 5 -6.97 23.77 -18.96
N TYR A 6 -6.90 22.50 -19.37
CA TYR A 6 -7.96 21.51 -19.19
C TYR A 6 -7.58 20.30 -18.31
N PHE A 7 -6.28 20.02 -18.12
CA PHE A 7 -5.82 18.82 -17.41
C PHE A 7 -4.89 19.19 -16.26
N THR A 8 -5.21 18.68 -15.08
CA THR A 8 -4.36 18.84 -13.90
C THR A 8 -3.72 17.49 -13.55
N LEU A 9 -2.40 17.45 -13.53
CA LEU A 9 -1.65 16.30 -13.03
C LEU A 9 -1.27 16.58 -11.57
N LEU A 10 -1.65 15.65 -10.70
CA LEU A 10 -1.23 15.56 -9.31
C LEU A 10 -0.20 14.44 -9.20
N PHE A 11 0.87 14.71 -8.47
CA PHE A 11 1.88 13.72 -8.12
C PHE A 11 2.08 13.79 -6.61
N ASN A 12 2.00 12.64 -5.95
CA ASN A 12 2.27 12.46 -4.53
C ASN A 12 3.40 11.44 -4.38
N MET A 13 4.32 11.70 -3.46
CA MET A 13 5.40 10.79 -3.12
C MET A 13 5.52 10.79 -1.60
N ASP A 14 5.40 9.61 -0.99
CA ASP A 14 5.50 9.38 0.45
C ASP A 14 6.65 8.42 0.71
N LEU A 15 7.70 8.94 1.33
CA LEU A 15 8.89 8.19 1.75
C LEU A 15 8.99 8.29 3.26
N ARG A 16 9.00 7.14 3.94
CA ARG A 16 9.16 7.08 5.40
C ARG A 16 10.22 6.07 5.76
N TYR A 17 11.04 6.41 6.76
CA TYR A 17 12.11 5.57 7.26
C TYR A 17 12.20 5.72 8.78
N GLY A 18 12.16 4.59 9.49
CA GLY A 18 12.36 4.50 10.93
C GLY A 18 13.57 3.62 11.24
N LYS A 19 14.36 3.99 12.25
CA LYS A 19 15.52 3.19 12.68
C LYS A 19 15.58 3.13 14.20
N ALA A 20 15.94 1.96 14.71
CA ALA A 20 16.26 1.77 16.12
C ALA A 20 17.68 2.27 16.45
N PHE A 21 17.89 2.80 17.66
CA PHE A 21 19.17 3.31 18.13
C PHE A 21 19.58 2.66 19.46
N GLY A 22 20.88 2.68 19.75
CA GLY A 22 21.44 2.05 20.96
C GLY A 22 21.36 0.53 20.88
N ASP A 23 20.97 -0.11 21.98
CA ASP A 23 20.89 -1.57 22.09
C ASP A 23 19.58 -2.16 21.51
N THR A 24 18.73 -1.32 20.91
CA THR A 24 17.46 -1.76 20.32
C THR A 24 17.68 -2.29 18.91
N THR A 25 17.20 -3.51 18.63
CA THR A 25 17.44 -4.21 17.36
C THR A 25 16.45 -3.86 16.25
N ALA A 26 15.26 -3.36 16.60
CA ALA A 26 14.19 -3.07 15.65
C ALA A 26 13.25 -1.96 16.13
N VAL A 27 12.55 -1.32 15.20
CA VAL A 27 11.50 -0.36 15.56
C VAL A 27 10.32 -1.13 16.17
N PRO A 28 9.69 -0.65 17.25
CA PRO A 28 8.55 -1.36 17.83
C PRO A 28 7.40 -1.51 16.81
N PRO A 29 6.68 -2.66 16.78
CA PRO A 29 5.70 -2.94 15.72
C PRO A 29 4.60 -1.90 15.55
N TYR A 30 4.16 -1.25 16.63
CA TYR A 30 3.16 -0.19 16.59
C TYR A 30 3.64 1.13 15.96
N LYS A 31 4.94 1.23 15.62
CA LYS A 31 5.53 2.33 14.87
C LYS A 31 5.88 1.95 13.43
N ASN A 32 5.61 0.71 13.02
CA ASN A 32 5.80 0.29 11.64
C ASN A 32 4.88 1.07 10.70
N TYR A 33 5.35 1.25 9.48
CA TYR A 33 4.54 1.77 8.40
C TYR A 33 3.80 0.62 7.71
N PHE A 34 2.64 0.94 7.16
CA PHE A 34 1.77 0.01 6.46
C PHE A 34 1.42 0.57 5.08
N GLY A 35 1.18 -0.34 4.14
CA GLY A 35 0.88 -0.01 2.74
C GLY A 35 -0.22 -0.88 2.16
N GLY A 36 -0.78 -0.44 1.04
CA GLY A 36 -2.03 -0.93 0.48
C GLY A 36 -3.21 -0.08 0.96
N GLY A 37 -4.21 0.10 0.09
CA GLY A 37 -5.43 0.85 0.40
C GLY A 37 -5.50 2.24 -0.24
N PRO A 38 -6.57 3.00 0.04
CA PRO A 38 -6.87 4.28 -0.62
C PRO A 38 -5.83 5.39 -0.47
N ASN A 39 -4.97 5.30 0.54
CA ASN A 39 -3.98 6.33 0.88
C ASN A 39 -2.55 5.97 0.41
N THR A 40 -2.33 4.77 -0.14
CA THR A 40 -1.01 4.33 -0.61
C THR A 40 -1.10 3.75 -2.02
N VAL A 41 -1.31 2.43 -2.15
CA VAL A 41 -1.47 1.74 -3.43
C VAL A 41 -2.88 1.18 -3.51
N ARG A 42 -3.75 1.88 -4.25
CA ARG A 42 -5.15 1.46 -4.43
C ARG A 42 -5.22 0.12 -5.15
N GLY A 43 -6.25 -0.68 -4.88
CA GLY A 43 -6.39 -2.02 -5.46
C GLY A 43 -5.75 -3.13 -4.64
N PHE A 44 -4.87 -2.79 -3.71
CA PHE A 44 -4.41 -3.67 -2.65
C PHE A 44 -5.20 -3.38 -1.37
N ARG A 45 -5.50 -4.42 -0.59
CA ARG A 45 -6.25 -4.29 0.66
C ARG A 45 -5.44 -3.46 1.64
N GLU A 46 -6.14 -2.64 2.43
CA GLU A 46 -5.52 -1.74 3.38
C GLU A 46 -4.53 -2.44 4.32
N ASN A 47 -3.35 -1.85 4.47
CA ASN A 47 -2.27 -2.31 5.34
C ASN A 47 -1.71 -3.71 5.04
N THR A 48 -1.97 -4.31 3.88
CA THR A 48 -1.53 -5.69 3.56
C THR A 48 -0.24 -5.83 2.77
N LEU A 49 0.32 -4.73 2.27
CA LEU A 49 1.58 -4.75 1.52
C LEU A 49 2.79 -4.81 2.46
N GLY A 50 3.82 -5.53 2.02
CA GLY A 50 5.10 -5.65 2.71
C GLY A 50 5.21 -6.82 3.69
N PRO A 51 5.99 -6.67 4.78
CA PRO A 51 6.27 -7.75 5.71
C PRO A 51 5.03 -8.34 6.37
N ARG A 52 5.03 -9.67 6.53
CA ARG A 52 3.99 -10.43 7.23
C ARG A 52 4.61 -11.36 8.26
N ASP A 53 3.87 -11.61 9.32
CA ASP A 53 4.26 -12.61 10.31
C ASP A 53 4.10 -14.05 9.75
N THR A 54 4.51 -15.03 10.54
CA THR A 54 4.46 -16.46 10.19
C THR A 54 3.04 -17.00 9.99
N PHE A 55 2.01 -16.24 10.40
CA PHE A 55 0.60 -16.57 10.23
C PHE A 55 -0.04 -15.79 9.07
N GLY A 56 0.73 -14.96 8.37
CA GLY A 56 0.28 -14.17 7.23
C GLY A 56 -0.43 -12.87 7.62
N ASN A 57 -0.35 -12.46 8.89
CA ASN A 57 -0.86 -11.16 9.32
C ASN A 57 0.11 -10.06 8.88
N PRO A 58 -0.39 -8.89 8.44
CA PRO A 58 0.48 -7.77 8.13
C PRO A 58 1.25 -7.30 9.35
N TYR A 59 2.58 -7.30 9.25
CA TYR A 59 3.47 -6.83 10.30
C TYR A 59 3.89 -5.36 10.09
N GLY A 60 3.86 -4.92 8.83
CA GLY A 60 4.41 -3.63 8.42
C GLY A 60 5.94 -3.63 8.46
N GLY A 61 6.54 -2.50 8.17
CA GLY A 61 8.00 -2.38 8.11
C GLY A 61 8.47 -0.98 8.44
N ASN A 62 9.77 -0.84 8.64
CA ASN A 62 10.38 0.42 9.01
C ASN A 62 10.63 1.35 7.81
N ILE A 63 10.36 0.89 6.59
CA ILE A 63 10.48 1.68 5.35
C ILE A 63 9.16 1.64 4.58
N LEU A 64 8.67 2.81 4.18
CA LEU A 64 7.55 2.97 3.24
C LEU A 64 8.04 3.77 2.04
N ALA A 65 7.80 3.27 0.83
CA ALA A 65 8.04 4.01 -0.40
C ALA A 65 6.81 3.92 -1.29
N VAL A 66 6.16 5.05 -1.52
CA VAL A 66 4.93 5.16 -2.31
C VAL A 66 5.00 6.37 -3.23
N GLY A 67 4.56 6.20 -4.47
CA GLY A 67 4.30 7.24 -5.44
C GLY A 67 2.90 7.08 -6.04
N GLN A 68 2.18 8.17 -6.20
CA GLN A 68 0.86 8.22 -6.82
C GLN A 68 0.81 9.33 -7.84
N ALA A 69 0.42 9.00 -9.07
CA ALA A 69 0.17 9.95 -10.13
C ALA A 69 -1.33 9.96 -10.44
N GLU A 70 -1.98 11.13 -10.34
CA GLU A 70 -3.40 11.29 -10.69
C GLU A 70 -3.59 12.33 -11.79
N LEU A 71 -4.28 11.94 -12.86
CA LEU A 71 -4.74 12.82 -13.91
C LEU A 71 -6.20 13.20 -13.62
N ILE A 72 -6.42 14.45 -13.22
CA ILE A 72 -7.76 15.00 -12.99
C ILE A 72 -8.36 15.39 -14.34
N LEU A 73 -9.53 14.83 -14.64
CA LEU A 73 -10.24 15.04 -15.89
C LEU A 73 -11.05 16.35 -15.86
N PRO A 74 -11.12 17.09 -16.98
CA PRO A 74 -12.03 18.22 -17.08
C PRO A 74 -13.47 17.73 -17.06
N ILE A 75 -14.28 18.30 -16.16
CA ILE A 75 -15.73 18.09 -16.12
C ILE A 75 -16.46 19.42 -16.26
N PRO A 76 -17.72 19.43 -16.72
CA PRO A 76 -18.52 20.64 -16.83
C PRO A 76 -18.54 21.45 -15.53
N GLN A 77 -18.47 22.78 -15.65
CA GLN A 77 -18.31 23.69 -14.50
C GLN A 77 -19.46 23.60 -13.49
N SER A 78 -20.65 23.17 -13.93
CA SER A 78 -21.80 22.91 -13.07
C SER A 78 -21.56 21.76 -12.07
N TRP A 79 -20.63 20.85 -12.34
CA TRP A 79 -20.30 19.67 -11.52
C TRP A 79 -18.92 19.78 -10.87
N ALA A 80 -18.03 20.61 -11.44
CA ALA A 80 -16.65 20.80 -10.99
C ALA A 80 -16.51 21.26 -9.53
N SER A 81 -17.52 21.92 -8.96
CA SER A 81 -17.52 22.35 -7.56
C SER A 81 -17.90 21.25 -6.56
N ARG A 82 -18.51 20.16 -7.03
CA ARG A 82 -19.03 19.07 -6.18
C ARG A 82 -18.27 17.76 -6.37
N SER A 83 -17.74 17.53 -7.56
CA SER A 83 -17.13 16.26 -7.91
C SER A 83 -15.78 16.46 -8.59
N ARG A 84 -14.91 15.45 -8.47
CA ARG A 84 -13.64 15.36 -9.18
C ARG A 84 -13.48 13.95 -9.71
N PHE A 85 -13.30 13.82 -11.01
CA PHE A 85 -12.99 12.56 -11.66
C PHE A 85 -11.51 12.52 -11.99
N SER A 86 -10.88 11.37 -11.76
CA SER A 86 -9.45 11.20 -11.96
C SER A 86 -9.14 9.80 -12.46
N LEU A 87 -8.12 9.70 -13.30
CA LEU A 87 -7.40 8.46 -13.57
C LEU A 87 -6.14 8.46 -12.70
N PHE A 88 -5.73 7.30 -12.20
CA PHE A 88 -4.53 7.22 -11.37
C PHE A 88 -3.64 6.05 -11.75
N PHE A 89 -2.37 6.20 -11.38
CA PHE A 89 -1.34 5.16 -11.36
C PHE A 89 -0.62 5.25 -10.02
N ASP A 90 -0.67 4.17 -9.24
CA ASP A 90 -0.02 4.08 -7.93
C ASP A 90 1.11 3.05 -8.02
N ALA A 91 2.22 3.32 -7.35
CA ALA A 91 3.32 2.39 -7.18
C ALA A 91 3.89 2.52 -5.76
N GLY A 92 4.11 1.41 -5.07
CA GLY A 92 4.71 1.45 -3.75
C GLY A 92 4.73 0.10 -3.03
N ASN A 93 5.49 0.05 -1.95
CA ASN A 93 5.50 -1.08 -1.03
C ASN A 93 6.07 -0.66 0.34
N VAL A 94 6.02 -1.58 1.30
CA VAL A 94 6.63 -1.50 2.62
C VAL A 94 7.76 -2.53 2.71
N TYR A 95 8.87 -2.14 3.34
CA TYR A 95 10.07 -2.96 3.47
C TYR A 95 10.59 -2.96 4.91
N SER A 96 11.39 -3.96 5.26
CA SER A 96 12.10 -4.06 6.55
C SER A 96 13.60 -4.23 6.33
N ASP A 97 14.41 -3.37 6.93
CA ASP A 97 15.88 -3.52 7.00
C ASP A 97 16.43 -3.65 8.43
N ASP A 98 15.54 -3.76 9.41
CA ASP A 98 15.86 -3.92 10.82
C ASP A 98 16.22 -5.36 11.21
N GLY A 99 16.48 -5.59 12.50
CA GLY A 99 16.85 -6.90 13.03
C GLY A 99 15.69 -7.89 13.20
N VAL A 100 14.52 -7.64 12.62
CA VAL A 100 13.38 -8.57 12.69
C VAL A 100 13.58 -9.70 11.67
N VAL A 101 13.50 -10.93 12.16
CA VAL A 101 13.57 -12.14 11.33
C VAL A 101 12.16 -12.56 10.96
N PHE A 102 11.92 -12.74 9.66
CA PHE A 102 10.66 -13.23 9.11
C PHE A 102 10.85 -14.64 8.56
N TYR A 103 9.78 -15.43 8.58
CA TYR A 103 9.83 -16.79 8.07
C TYR A 103 8.76 -17.01 7.01
N ASP A 104 9.08 -17.93 6.11
CA ASP A 104 8.23 -18.34 5.02
C ASP A 104 7.07 -19.24 5.51
N THR A 105 6.16 -19.59 4.60
CA THR A 105 4.96 -20.39 4.91
C THR A 105 5.25 -21.82 5.35
N THR A 106 6.47 -22.32 5.14
CA THR A 106 6.91 -23.66 5.59
C THR A 106 7.23 -23.69 7.09
N CYS A 107 7.38 -22.54 7.75
CA CYS A 107 7.55 -22.55 9.21
C CYS A 107 6.34 -23.15 9.94
N VAL A 108 5.12 -22.96 9.41
CA VAL A 108 3.90 -23.51 10.02
C VAL A 108 3.45 -24.73 9.23
N THR A 109 3.77 -25.92 9.71
CA THR A 109 3.41 -27.19 9.04
C THR A 109 2.63 -28.08 9.99
N ASN A 110 1.43 -28.54 9.59
CA ASN A 110 0.62 -29.51 10.37
C ASN A 110 0.45 -29.18 11.87
N SER A 111 0.33 -27.89 12.21
CA SER A 111 0.26 -27.38 13.61
C SER A 111 1.55 -27.43 14.41
N GLU A 112 2.69 -27.72 13.79
CA GLU A 112 4.02 -27.56 14.36
C GLU A 112 4.67 -26.26 13.86
N LEU A 113 5.31 -25.52 14.77
CA LEU A 113 6.02 -24.27 14.48
C LEU A 113 7.53 -24.57 14.42
N THR A 114 8.07 -24.72 13.21
CA THR A 114 9.49 -24.99 12.97
C THR A 114 10.11 -23.85 12.17
N CYS A 115 10.32 -22.71 12.83
CA CYS A 115 11.00 -21.54 12.27
C CYS A 115 12.50 -21.64 12.56
N ASN A 116 13.34 -21.65 11.52
CA ASN A 116 14.80 -21.67 11.65
C ASN A 116 15.46 -21.00 10.44
N GLU A 117 16.80 -20.99 10.39
CA GLU A 117 17.58 -20.33 9.34
C GLU A 117 17.26 -20.83 7.91
N SER A 118 16.71 -22.05 7.74
CA SER A 118 16.39 -22.60 6.42
C SER A 118 15.13 -22.04 5.78
N ASN A 119 14.24 -21.43 6.59
CA ASN A 119 12.99 -20.83 6.12
C ASN A 119 12.89 -19.33 6.45
N GLU A 120 14.03 -18.69 6.73
CA GLU A 120 14.11 -17.25 6.88
C GLU A 120 13.90 -16.54 5.53
N ILE A 121 13.07 -15.50 5.53
CA ILE A 121 12.85 -14.62 4.38
C ILE A 121 13.17 -13.18 4.73
N THR A 122 13.62 -12.44 3.72
CA THR A 122 13.90 -11.01 3.86
C THR A 122 12.82 -10.17 3.17
N TYR A 123 12.48 -9.05 3.80
CA TYR A 123 11.67 -7.98 3.22
C TYR A 123 12.50 -6.71 2.98
N ARG A 124 13.82 -6.86 2.79
CA ARG A 124 14.67 -5.74 2.34
C ARG A 124 14.20 -5.23 0.99
N TYR A 125 14.56 -3.98 0.69
CA TYR A 125 14.24 -3.37 -0.59
C TYR A 125 14.67 -4.25 -1.77
N SER A 126 13.73 -4.52 -2.65
CA SER A 126 13.93 -5.25 -3.91
C SER A 126 13.01 -4.65 -4.97
N ASP A 127 13.54 -4.41 -6.17
CA ASP A 127 12.78 -3.84 -7.28
C ASP A 127 11.59 -4.72 -7.71
N GLN A 128 11.70 -6.04 -7.50
CA GLN A 128 10.66 -7.02 -7.82
C GLN A 128 9.47 -6.97 -6.85
N ASP A 129 9.70 -6.48 -5.63
CA ASP A 129 8.67 -6.41 -4.60
C ASP A 129 7.82 -5.13 -4.75
N LEU A 130 8.18 -4.18 -5.62
CA LEU A 130 7.39 -2.95 -5.82
C LEU A 130 6.00 -3.28 -6.40
N ARG A 131 4.92 -2.83 -5.76
CA ARG A 131 3.55 -3.08 -6.24
C ARG A 131 2.99 -1.90 -7.00
N MET A 132 2.28 -2.18 -8.09
CA MET A 132 1.72 -1.17 -8.97
C MET A 132 0.25 -1.42 -9.26
N SER A 133 -0.51 -0.36 -9.43
CA SER A 133 -1.90 -0.40 -9.87
C SER A 133 -2.27 0.83 -10.68
N TYR A 134 -3.33 0.71 -11.47
CA TYR A 134 -3.94 1.86 -12.12
C TYR A 134 -5.46 1.79 -11.98
N GLY A 135 -6.14 2.92 -12.14
CA GLY A 135 -7.59 2.91 -12.02
C GLY A 135 -8.23 4.27 -12.23
N ALA A 136 -9.49 4.34 -11.83
CA ALA A 136 -10.28 5.56 -11.84
C ALA A 136 -10.83 5.85 -10.45
N ALA A 137 -10.88 7.13 -10.10
CA ALA A 137 -11.39 7.59 -8.82
C ALA A 137 -12.35 8.76 -8.98
N VAL A 138 -13.34 8.81 -8.09
CA VAL A 138 -14.31 9.88 -7.97
C VAL A 138 -14.27 10.40 -6.55
N GLN A 139 -14.05 11.70 -6.41
CA GLN A 139 -14.24 12.41 -5.15
C GLN A 139 -15.53 13.20 -5.26
N TRP A 140 -16.43 13.04 -4.28
CA TRP A 140 -17.71 13.73 -4.26
C TRP A 140 -17.93 14.39 -2.90
N LEU A 141 -18.12 15.71 -2.92
CA LEU A 141 -18.48 16.49 -1.76
C LEU A 141 -19.99 16.38 -1.52
N ALA A 142 -20.38 15.46 -0.65
CA ALA A 142 -21.77 15.28 -0.24
C ALA A 142 -22.05 16.13 1.02
N PRO A 143 -23.34 16.39 1.36
CA PRO A 143 -23.70 17.15 2.56
C PRO A 143 -23.13 16.57 3.86
N MET A 144 -22.89 15.25 3.90
CA MET A 144 -22.37 14.53 5.07
C MET A 144 -20.84 14.45 5.13
N GLY A 145 -20.12 14.95 4.11
CA GLY A 145 -18.66 14.93 4.06
C GLY A 145 -18.10 14.54 2.69
N LEU A 146 -16.78 14.41 2.63
CA LEU A 146 -16.09 14.00 1.42
C LEU A 146 -16.17 12.47 1.26
N PHE A 147 -16.74 12.05 0.14
CA PHE A 147 -16.71 10.67 -0.30
C PHE A 147 -15.58 10.50 -1.32
N ARG A 148 -14.79 9.44 -1.16
CA ARG A 148 -13.78 9.04 -2.16
C ARG A 148 -14.08 7.61 -2.57
N PHE A 149 -14.25 7.39 -3.86
CA PHE A 149 -14.41 6.07 -4.45
C PHE A 149 -13.27 5.83 -5.42
N SER A 150 -12.76 4.61 -5.46
CA SER A 150 -11.79 4.19 -6.46
C SER A 150 -12.05 2.77 -6.93
N TYR A 151 -11.84 2.53 -8.22
CA TYR A 151 -11.76 1.21 -8.79
C TYR A 151 -10.39 1.02 -9.42
N ALA A 152 -9.64 0.05 -8.93
CA ALA A 152 -8.24 -0.18 -9.27
C ALA A 152 -8.02 -1.57 -9.87
N PHE A 153 -7.04 -1.66 -10.77
CA PHE A 153 -6.50 -2.88 -11.34
C PHE A 153 -5.05 -3.03 -10.87
N PRO A 154 -4.77 -3.97 -9.95
CA PRO A 154 -3.40 -4.35 -9.60
C PRO A 154 -2.68 -4.95 -10.82
N LEU A 155 -1.45 -4.50 -11.09
CA LEU A 155 -0.69 -4.91 -12.28
C LEU A 155 0.18 -6.15 -12.02
N ASN A 156 0.76 -6.23 -10.84
CA ASN A 156 1.75 -7.24 -10.46
C ASN A 156 1.52 -7.75 -9.03
N ALA A 157 0.26 -8.05 -8.71
CA ALA A 157 -0.06 -8.70 -7.44
C ALA A 157 0.49 -10.14 -7.44
N ASP A 158 1.27 -10.48 -6.43
CA ASP A 158 1.84 -11.81 -6.30
C ASP A 158 0.81 -12.79 -5.73
N SER A 159 0.73 -13.97 -6.35
CA SER A 159 -0.04 -15.09 -5.80
C SER A 159 0.75 -15.80 -4.69
N PHE A 160 0.05 -16.52 -3.82
CA PHE A 160 0.67 -17.42 -2.87
C PHE A 160 1.61 -18.41 -3.57
N GLY A 161 2.87 -18.48 -3.14
CA GLY A 161 3.89 -19.30 -3.79
C GLY A 161 5.30 -18.98 -3.31
N GLY A 162 6.24 -19.89 -3.56
CA GLY A 162 7.66 -19.69 -3.23
C GLY A 162 7.92 -19.42 -1.74
N GLY A 163 7.08 -19.96 -0.84
CA GLY A 163 7.19 -19.73 0.61
C GLY A 163 6.60 -18.40 1.08
N ARG A 164 6.07 -17.54 0.21
CA ARG A 164 5.51 -16.24 0.61
C ARG A 164 3.98 -16.23 0.58
N PHE A 165 3.40 -15.50 1.52
CA PHE A 165 1.98 -15.14 1.46
C PHE A 165 1.73 -14.22 0.25
N GLY A 166 0.67 -14.50 -0.50
CA GLY A 166 0.27 -13.66 -1.64
C GLY A 166 -0.29 -12.31 -1.21
N ASP A 167 -0.29 -11.36 -2.15
CA ASP A 167 -0.91 -10.06 -1.98
C ASP A 167 -2.43 -10.18 -1.89
N VAL A 168 -3.03 -9.40 -0.99
CA VAL A 168 -4.49 -9.35 -0.90
C VAL A 168 -4.99 -8.14 -1.68
N THR A 169 -5.80 -8.40 -2.71
CA THR A 169 -6.34 -7.36 -3.58
C THR A 169 -7.74 -6.94 -3.16
N GLU A 170 -8.05 -5.67 -3.36
CA GLU A 170 -9.34 -5.05 -3.10
C GLU A 170 -9.59 -3.97 -4.16
N ARG A 171 -10.25 -4.33 -5.25
CA ARG A 171 -10.36 -3.46 -6.44
C ARG A 171 -11.23 -2.25 -6.22
N PHE A 172 -12.38 -2.43 -5.58
CA PHE A 172 -13.29 -1.33 -5.25
C PHE A 172 -13.05 -0.89 -3.81
N GLN A 173 -12.72 0.39 -3.63
CA GLN A 173 -12.45 0.96 -2.31
C GLN A 173 -13.22 2.26 -2.16
N PHE A 174 -13.69 2.53 -0.95
CA PHE A 174 -14.38 3.76 -0.63
C PHE A 174 -14.04 4.27 0.77
N SER A 175 -14.12 5.58 0.97
CA SER A 175 -14.02 6.22 2.28
C SER A 175 -15.04 7.35 2.38
N ILE A 176 -15.59 7.54 3.58
CA ILE A 176 -16.65 8.51 3.87
C ILE A 176 -16.22 9.35 5.06
N GLY A 177 -15.83 10.60 4.80
CA GLY A 177 -15.20 11.43 5.83
C GLY A 177 -13.83 10.88 6.23
N GLY A 178 -12.89 11.78 6.52
CA GLY A 178 -11.63 11.35 7.14
C GLY A 178 -11.92 10.97 8.59
N ALA A 179 -11.92 9.69 8.92
CA ALA A 179 -11.50 9.29 10.25
C ALA A 179 -9.97 9.49 10.27
N PHE A 180 -9.55 10.31 11.22
CA PHE A 180 -8.21 10.85 11.50
C PHE A 180 -7.06 9.86 11.26
#